data_AF-A0A936NQB1-F1
#
_entry.id   AF-A0A936NQB1-F1
#
_cell.length_a   1.000
_cell.length_b   1.000
_cell.length_c   1.000
_cell.angle_alpha   90.00
_cell.angle_beta   90.00
_cell.angle_gamma   90.00
#
_symmetry.space_group_name_H-M   'P 1'
#
loop_
_entity.id
_entity.type
_entity.pdbx_description
1 polymer ?
#
loop_
_entity_poly.entity_id
_entity_poly.type
_entity_poly.pdbx_seq_one_letter_code
_entity_poly.pdbx_strand_id
1 'polypeptide(L)' 'MAQLIQSDQGWIIEIPPDMAKLIGVPEGSVGVLHPKDGAIEVELLPPLDAEIKSSVLEGCEELRETFVELKRRGD' A
#
# COMPACT_ATOMS: atom_id res chain seq x y z
N MET A 1 17.55 3.51 1.22
CA MET A 1 17.29 2.32 2.06
C MET A 1 15.81 2.01 1.91
N ALA A 2 15.43 0.75 1.61
CA ALA A 2 14.01 0.40 1.49
C ALA A 2 13.35 0.45 2.88
N GLN A 3 12.20 1.11 2.98
CA GLN A 3 11.42 1.17 4.21
C GLN A 3 10.42 0.02 4.23
N LEU A 4 10.41 -0.75 5.32
CA LEU A 4 9.46 -1.83 5.57
C LEU A 4 8.34 -1.29 6.47
N ILE A 5 7.10 -1.34 5.98
CA ILE A 5 5.91 -0.94 6.73
C ILE A 5 5.13 -2.21 7.06
N GLN A 6 4.93 -2.48 8.34
CA GLN A 6 4.14 -3.64 8.79
C GLN A 6 2.65 -3.31 8.75
N SER A 7 1.84 -4.22 8.21
CA SER A 7 0.38 -4.18 8.23
C SER A 7 -0.18 -5.48 8.82
N ASP A 8 -1.48 -5.52 9.09
CA ASP A 8 -2.15 -6.72 9.63
C ASP A 8 -2.16 -7.89 8.64
N GLN A 9 -1.94 -7.62 7.35
CA GLN A 9 -1.98 -8.62 6.27
C GLN A 9 -0.60 -8.97 5.69
N GLY A 10 0.47 -8.31 6.14
CA GLY A 10 1.82 -8.56 5.64
C GLY A 10 2.76 -7.39 5.84
N TRP A 11 3.73 -7.26 4.93
CA TRP A 11 4.69 -6.16 4.92
C TRP A 11 4.69 -5.46 3.59
N ILE A 12 4.66 -4.14 3.63
CA ILE A 12 4.74 -3.29 2.46
C ILE A 12 6.19 -2.80 2.35
N ILE A 13 6.78 -2.94 1.17
CA ILE A 13 8.11 -2.44 0.85
C ILE A 13 8.07 -1.47 -0.31
N GLU A 14 8.74 -0.34 -0.13
CA GLU A 14 9.12 0.49 -1.26
C GLU A 14 10.27 -0.16 -2.02
N ILE A 15 10.09 -0.33 -3.33
CA ILE A 15 11.11 -0.92 -4.19
C ILE A 15 12.09 0.19 -4.60
N PRO A 16 13.39 0.08 -4.25
CA PRO A 16 14.38 1.07 -4.66
C PRO A 16 14.48 1.17 -6.19
N PRO A 17 14.79 2.35 -6.77
CA PRO A 17 14.87 2.54 -8.22
C PRO A 17 15.80 1.56 -8.94
N ASP A 18 16.94 1.23 -8.33
CA ASP A 18 17.91 0.29 -8.91
C ASP A 18 17.34 -1.13 -8.98
N MET A 19 16.57 -1.53 -7.97
CA MET A 19 15.89 -2.83 -7.93
C MET A 19 14.70 -2.85 -8.89
N ALA A 20 13.94 -1.75 -8.98
CA ALA A 20 12.83 -1.62 -9.93
C ALA A 20 13.29 -1.82 -11.38
N LYS A 21 14.43 -1.23 -11.75
CA LYS A 21 15.07 -1.43 -13.06
C LYS A 21 15.49 -2.88 -13.28
N LEU A 22 16.04 -3.53 -12.25
CA LEU A 22 16.53 -4.91 -12.35
C LEU A 22 15.39 -5.92 -12.53
N ILE A 23 14.24 -5.69 -11.90
CA ILE A 23 13.05 -6.57 -12.00
C ILE A 23 12.06 -6.12 -13.09
N GLY A 24 12.33 -5.01 -13.77
CA GLY A 24 11.53 -4.51 -14.89
C GLY A 24 10.19 -3.91 -14.51
N VAL A 25 10.05 -3.34 -13.30
CA VAL A 25 8.85 -2.61 -12.87
C VAL A 25 9.03 -1.10 -12.94
N PRO A 26 7.94 -0.32 -13.11
CA PRO A 26 8.02 1.14 -13.06
C PRO A 26 8.58 1.66 -11.72
N GLU A 27 9.34 2.76 -11.76
CA GLU A 27 9.79 3.44 -10.54
C GLU A 27 8.58 3.92 -9.72
N GLY A 28 8.64 3.75 -8.40
CA GLY A 28 7.53 4.06 -7.50
C GLY A 28 6.51 2.93 -7.32
N SER A 29 6.76 1.76 -7.93
CA SER A 29 6.01 0.53 -7.63
C SER A 29 6.25 0.08 -6.19
N VAL A 30 5.25 -0.59 -5.61
CA VAL A 30 5.26 -1.06 -4.22
C VAL A 30 5.18 -2.58 -4.20
N GLY A 31 5.99 -3.22 -3.36
CA GLY A 31 5.91 -4.66 -3.11
C GLY A 31 5.08 -4.95 -1.87
N VAL A 32 4.10 -5.85 -1.98
CA VAL A 32 3.36 -6.40 -0.85
C VAL A 32 3.86 -7.81 -0.59
N LEU A 33 4.46 -8.00 0.57
CA LEU A 33 4.98 -9.28 1.05
C LEU A 33 3.89 -9.93 1.91
N HIS A 34 3.45 -11.12 1.52
CA HIS A 34 2.49 -11.90 2.31
C HIS A 34 2.96 -13.35 2.47
N PRO A 35 2.76 -13.93 3.66
CA PRO A 35 3.10 -15.33 3.89
C PRO A 35 2.09 -16.23 3.17
N LYS A 36 2.60 -17.25 2.48
CA LYS A 36 1.77 -18.30 1.86
C LYS A 36 2.52 -19.61 1.83
N ASP A 37 1.92 -20.65 2.38
CA ASP A 37 2.44 -22.03 2.37
C ASP A 37 3.92 -22.16 2.79
N GLY A 38 4.33 -21.42 3.83
CA GLY A 38 5.70 -21.45 4.35
C GLY A 38 6.71 -20.65 3.50
N ALA A 39 6.27 -19.95 2.46
CA ALA A 39 7.04 -19.01 1.67
C ALA A 39 6.54 -17.56 1.89
N ILE A 40 7.34 -16.60 1.41
CA ILE A 40 6.91 -15.22 1.26
C ILE A 40 6.64 -15.00 -0.23
N GLU A 41 5.39 -14.71 -0.58
CA GLU A 41 5.03 -14.22 -1.90
C GLU A 41 5.16 -12.70 -1.93
N VAL A 42 5.54 -12.18 -3.10
CA VAL A 42 5.63 -10.75 -3.38
C VAL A 42 4.62 -10.43 -4.48
N GLU A 43 3.65 -9.60 -4.15
CA GLU A 43 2.77 -8.96 -5.13
C GLU A 43 3.31 -7.58 -5.47
N LEU A 44 3.42 -7.28 -6.77
CA LEU A 44 3.94 -6.00 -7.26
C LEU A 44 2.77 -5.11 -7.68
N LEU A 45 2.55 -4.04 -6.93
CA LEU A 45 1.56 -3.03 -7.26
C LEU A 45 2.20 -1.94 -8.12
N PRO A 46 1.51 -1.46 -9.15
CA PRO A 46 1.99 -0.36 -9.98
C PRO A 46 2.19 0.90 -9.11
N PRO A 47 2.96 1.88 -9.61
CA PRO A 47 3.05 3.16 -8.94
C PRO A 47 1.66 3.75 -8.77
N LEU A 48 1.40 4.33 -7.61
CA LEU A 48 0.19 5.11 -7.39
C LEU A 48 0.22 6.31 -8.35
N ASP A 49 -0.56 6.23 -9.43
CA ASP A 49 -0.76 7.36 -10.31
C ASP A 49 -1.55 8.47 -9.59
N ALA A 50 -1.56 9.67 -10.20
CA ALA A 50 -2.21 10.83 -9.61
C ALA A 50 -3.74 10.65 -9.48
N GLU A 51 -4.33 9.80 -10.32
CA GLU A 51 -5.77 9.55 -10.37
C GLU A 51 -6.21 8.66 -9.20
N ILE A 52 -5.49 7.56 -8.95
CA ILE A 52 -5.71 6.68 -7.80
C ILE A 52 -5.52 7.45 -6.49
N LYS A 53 -4.49 8.31 -6.39
CA LYS A 53 -4.30 9.16 -5.21
C LYS A 53 -5.48 10.10 -4.97
N SER A 54 -5.97 10.75 -6.02
CA SER A 54 -7.12 11.66 -5.92
C SER A 54 -8.36 10.91 -5.47
N SER A 55 -8.64 9.75 -6.08
CA SER A 55 -9.82 8.95 -5.75
C SER A 55 -9.77 8.39 -4.31
N VAL A 56 -8.60 7.93 -3.85
CA VAL A 56 -8.43 7.47 -2.46
C VAL A 56 -8.59 8.63 -1.48
N LEU A 57 -8.04 9.82 -1.78
CA LEU A 57 -8.21 10.99 -0.94
C LEU A 57 -9.66 11.46 -0.86
N GLU A 58 -10.37 11.50 -1.99
CA GLU A 58 -11.78 11.85 -2.06
C GLU A 58 -12.64 10.87 -1.24
N GLY A 59 -12.41 9.56 -1.40
CA GLY A 59 -13.08 8.53 -0.58
C GLY A 59 -12.75 8.64 0.92
N CYS A 60 -11.53 9.02 1.27
CA CYS A 60 -11.16 9.28 2.67
C CYS A 60 -11.90 10.51 3.23
N GLU A 61 -12.10 11.56 2.44
CA GLU A 61 -12.86 12.76 2.84
C GLU A 61 -14.35 12.45 3.01
N GLU A 62 -14.96 11.72 2.08
CA GLU A 62 -16.36 11.31 2.15
C GLU A 62 -16.66 10.44 3.38
N LEU A 63 -15.74 9.51 3.70
CA LEU A 63 -15.90 8.60 4.83
C LEU A 63 -15.46 9.21 6.17
N ARG A 64 -14.82 10.38 6.16
CA ARG A 64 -14.26 11.01 7.37
C ARG A 64 -15.33 11.28 8.42
N GLU A 65 -16.46 11.87 8.02
CA GLU A 65 -17.56 12.18 8.94
C GLU A 65 -18.18 10.89 9.49
N THR A 66 -18.34 9.88 8.64
CA THR A 66 -18.84 8.55 9.02
C THR A 66 -17.93 7.88 10.05
N PHE A 67 -16.61 7.91 9.85
CA PHE A 67 -15.63 7.38 10.80
C PHE A 67 -15.62 8.13 12.14
N VAL A 68 -15.76 9.46 12.12
CA VAL A 68 -15.85 10.28 13.34
C VAL A 68 -17.12 9.94 14.13
N GLU A 69 -18.25 9.76 13.43
CA GLU A 69 -19.52 9.37 14.03
C GLU A 69 -19.45 7.95 14.63
N LEU A 70 -18.83 6.99 13.93
CA LEU A 70 -18.63 5.61 14.41
C LEU A 70 -17.73 5.56 15.65
N LYS A 71 -16.59 6.26 15.63
CA LYS A 71 -15.70 6.39 16.80
C LYS A 71 -16.39 7.02 18.01
N ARG A 72 -17.32 7.96 17.79
CA ARG A 72 -18.09 8.59 18.88
C ARG A 72 -19.06 7.62 19.55
N ARG A 73 -19.60 6.67 18.77
CA ARG A 73 -20.59 5.69 19.24
C ARG A 73 -19.96 4.46 19.91
N GLY A 74 -18.63 4.30 19.81
CA GLY A 74 -17.87 3.32 20.57
C GLY A 74 -17.82 1.93 19.96
N ASP A 75 -17.93 1.83 18.63
CA ASP A 75 -17.46 0.66 17.86
C ASP A 75 -15.95 0.78 17.57
#